data_AF-A0A482VWQ1-F1
#
_entry.id   AF-A0A482VWQ1-F1
#
_cell.length_a   1.000
_cell.length_b   1.000
_cell.length_c   1.000
_cell.angle_alpha   90.00
_cell.angle_beta   90.00
_cell.angle_gamma   90.00
#
_symmetry.space_group_name_H-M   'P 1'
#
loop_
_entity.id
_entity.type
_entity.pdbx_description
1 polymer ?
#
loop_
_entity_poly.entity_id
_entity_poly.type
_entity_poly.pdbx_seq_one_letter_code
_entity_poly.pdbx_strand_id
1 'polypeptide(L)'
;MSATETQDVNILLLGETGVGKSTFINAFVNYLQTEDFENALTKDAIILIPTLATVMDAEGSLIEIREGTADDNEVQEVGASATQDVKTYVFPIPEKNILIRLIDSPGMGDTRGLDVDNDNCEHIFTYLSQLKELHGICFLMKPTNTRSTVFFEYCLKQILSRLDSSACANIIFVFTNTRGTDYTPGDTLPCLQKIINELEANSSHVKIPLKQNIFCLDNEPFKTWIAVRKGHQVKDRLLKGCRESWDVSSKECKRLFAYILGENENFPLQPHQLQTTTSVNEARRLILQLSKPSADISQLIDDNIRTLGKHKYDLNQENQSLNELKSKLYIPVMNIETEKLTEPRTVCTSSSCMDVIT
;
A
#
# COMPACT_ATOMS: atom_id res chain seq x y z
N MET A 1 -9.67 10.05 37.92
CA MET A 1 -9.72 10.51 36.53
C MET A 1 -8.96 9.48 35.70
N SER A 2 -9.66 8.60 34.98
CA SER A 2 -8.99 7.75 33.99
C SER A 2 -8.49 8.69 32.89
N ALA A 3 -7.20 8.64 32.58
CA ALA A 3 -6.69 9.26 31.36
C ALA A 3 -7.47 8.63 30.20
N THR A 4 -8.27 9.43 29.49
CA THR A 4 -8.91 8.99 28.25
C THR A 4 -7.79 8.55 27.30
N GLU A 5 -7.75 7.26 26.99
CA GLU A 5 -6.75 6.66 26.12
C GLU A 5 -6.81 7.37 24.74
N THR A 6 -5.67 7.85 24.26
CA THR A 6 -5.59 8.52 22.95
C THR A 6 -5.84 7.48 21.85
N GLN A 7 -6.76 7.78 20.94
CA GLN A 7 -7.14 6.86 19.87
C GLN A 7 -6.23 7.04 18.65
N ASP A 8 -5.55 5.98 18.23
CA ASP A 8 -4.77 5.95 16.99
C ASP A 8 -5.70 5.78 15.77
N VAL A 9 -5.59 6.67 14.78
CA VAL A 9 -6.34 6.61 13.51
C VAL A 9 -5.36 6.40 12.35
N ASN A 10 -5.32 5.18 11.84
CA ASN A 10 -4.38 4.75 10.80
C ASN A 10 -5.01 4.85 9.41
N ILE A 11 -4.41 5.62 8.50
CA ILE A 11 -4.91 5.85 7.14
C ILE A 11 -3.80 5.52 6.14
N LEU A 12 -4.06 4.56 5.25
CA LEU A 12 -3.16 4.19 4.17
C LEU A 12 -3.44 5.03 2.92
N LEU A 13 -2.40 5.60 2.32
CA LEU A 13 -2.50 6.38 1.09
C LEU A 13 -1.87 5.61 -0.07
N LEU A 14 -2.65 5.34 -1.11
CA LEU A 14 -2.25 4.63 -2.32
C LEU A 14 -2.51 5.50 -3.55
N GLY A 15 -1.72 5.31 -4.60
CA GLY A 15 -1.93 5.99 -5.88
C GLY A 15 -0.63 6.15 -6.66
N GLU A 16 -0.76 6.47 -7.95
CA GLU A 16 0.38 6.63 -8.86
C GLU A 16 1.35 7.71 -8.39
N THR A 17 2.59 7.60 -8.84
CA THR A 17 3.58 8.68 -8.74
C THR A 17 3.04 9.96 -9.36
N GLY A 18 3.21 11.09 -8.69
CA GLY A 18 2.73 12.39 -9.17
C GLY A 18 1.21 12.63 -9.11
N VAL A 19 0.42 11.73 -8.50
CA VAL A 19 -1.01 12.00 -8.23
C VAL A 19 -1.21 13.09 -7.18
N GLY A 20 -0.23 13.27 -6.30
CA GLY A 20 -0.21 14.31 -5.28
C GLY A 20 -0.31 13.81 -3.84
N LYS A 21 0.08 12.56 -3.54
CA LYS A 21 0.06 11.97 -2.18
C LYS A 21 0.81 12.83 -1.15
N SER A 22 2.06 13.17 -1.42
CA SER A 22 2.87 13.97 -0.49
C SER A 22 2.30 15.37 -0.27
N THR A 23 1.78 15.99 -1.34
CA THR A 23 1.08 17.29 -1.22
C THR A 23 -0.22 17.16 -0.43
N PHE A 24 -0.97 16.07 -0.63
CA PHE A 24 -2.20 15.79 0.10
C PHE A 24 -1.93 15.64 1.60
N ILE A 25 -0.85 14.96 2.01
CA ILE A 25 -0.51 14.80 3.44
C ILE A 25 -0.34 16.15 4.13
N ASN A 26 0.43 17.07 3.53
CA ASN A 26 0.59 18.40 4.10
C ASN A 26 -0.70 19.22 4.02
N ALA A 27 -1.41 19.19 2.90
CA ALA A 27 -2.65 19.92 2.73
C ALA A 27 -3.72 19.45 3.73
N PHE A 28 -3.88 18.14 3.91
CA PHE A 28 -4.85 17.50 4.80
C PHE A 28 -4.70 18.00 6.25
N VAL A 29 -3.48 18.00 6.78
CA VAL A 29 -3.22 18.45 8.15
C VAL A 29 -3.56 19.93 8.34
N ASN A 30 -3.18 20.78 7.38
CA ASN A 30 -3.47 22.21 7.46
C ASN A 30 -4.97 22.51 7.25
N TYR A 31 -5.65 21.76 6.38
CA TYR A 31 -7.09 21.86 6.16
C TYR A 31 -7.92 21.47 7.38
N LEU A 32 -7.44 20.52 8.20
CA LEU A 32 -8.10 20.17 9.45
C LEU A 32 -7.94 21.24 10.53
N GLN A 33 -6.83 21.99 10.53
CA GLN A 33 -6.53 23.03 11.54
C GLN A 33 -7.02 24.44 11.20
N THR A 34 -7.45 24.66 9.95
CA THR A 34 -7.85 25.97 9.46
C THR A 34 -9.28 25.92 8.92
N GLU A 35 -10.02 27.01 9.10
CA GLU A 35 -11.38 27.11 8.59
C GLU A 35 -11.37 27.64 7.16
N ASP A 36 -10.60 28.70 6.93
CA ASP A 36 -10.49 29.40 5.66
C ASP A 36 -9.04 29.81 5.35
N PHE A 37 -8.86 30.34 4.14
CA PHE A 37 -7.56 30.74 3.62
C PHE A 37 -6.95 31.94 4.36
N GLU A 38 -7.76 32.87 4.86
CA GLU A 38 -7.25 34.05 5.58
C GLU A 38 -6.71 33.65 6.95
N ASN A 39 -7.44 32.78 7.66
CA ASN A 39 -6.99 32.16 8.89
C ASN A 39 -5.70 31.35 8.67
N ALA A 40 -5.58 30.64 7.55
CA ALA A 40 -4.35 29.92 7.20
C ALA A 40 -3.16 30.87 7.01
N LEU A 41 -3.35 32.05 6.41
CA LEU A 41 -2.28 33.06 6.25
C LEU A 41 -1.73 33.60 7.57
N THR A 42 -2.52 33.56 8.65
CA THR A 42 -2.10 34.02 9.98
C THR A 42 -1.34 32.97 10.79
N LYS A 43 -1.38 31.70 10.38
CA LYS A 43 -0.78 30.58 11.11
C LYS A 43 0.47 30.08 10.40
N ASP A 44 1.36 29.45 11.17
CA ASP A 44 2.48 28.72 10.60
C ASP A 44 2.01 27.43 9.93
N ALA A 45 2.61 27.13 8.78
CA ALA A 45 2.33 25.91 8.04
C ALA A 45 2.93 24.69 8.71
N ILE A 46 2.12 23.65 8.87
CA ILE A 46 2.63 22.33 9.27
C ILE A 46 3.11 21.63 8.01
N ILE A 47 4.43 21.44 7.93
CA ILE A 47 5.10 20.75 6.82
C ILE A 47 5.67 19.44 7.37
N LEU A 48 4.95 18.35 7.10
CA LEU A 48 5.36 16.99 7.47
C LEU A 48 6.28 16.38 6.43
N ILE A 49 6.01 16.70 5.16
CA ILE A 49 6.80 16.23 4.02
C ILE A 49 7.42 17.42 3.32
N PRO A 50 8.70 17.34 2.95
CA PRO A 50 9.30 18.35 2.11
C PRO A 50 8.43 18.56 0.87
N THR A 51 8.14 19.82 0.54
CA THR A 51 7.32 20.17 -0.61
C THR A 51 8.06 21.11 -1.54
N LEU A 52 8.04 20.77 -2.83
CA LEU A 52 8.37 21.67 -3.92
C LEU A 52 7.05 22.25 -4.47
N ALA A 53 6.83 23.54 -4.22
CA ALA A 53 5.72 24.29 -4.77
C ALA A 53 6.21 25.08 -5.99
N THR A 54 5.59 24.85 -7.14
CA THR A 54 5.81 25.66 -8.34
C THR A 54 4.57 26.53 -8.55
N VAL A 55 4.74 27.85 -8.45
CA VAL A 55 3.65 28.83 -8.58
C VAL A 55 4.06 29.90 -9.58
N MET A 56 3.11 30.40 -10.37
CA MET A 56 3.36 31.52 -11.27
C MET A 56 3.18 32.85 -10.51
N ASP A 57 4.16 33.73 -10.61
CA ASP A 57 4.14 35.05 -9.99
C ASP A 57 3.18 36.03 -10.68
N ALA A 58 3.12 37.27 -10.18
CA ALA A 58 2.32 38.33 -10.76
C ALA A 58 2.76 38.68 -12.19
N GLU A 59 4.05 38.56 -12.48
CA GLU A 59 4.71 38.88 -13.75
C GLU A 59 4.61 37.75 -14.80
N GLY A 60 4.19 36.54 -14.40
CA GLY A 60 4.12 35.36 -15.26
C GLY A 60 5.34 34.43 -15.23
N SER A 61 6.31 34.68 -14.36
CA SER A 61 7.48 33.82 -14.14
C SER A 61 7.13 32.65 -13.22
N LEU A 62 7.78 31.51 -13.43
CA LEU A 62 7.67 30.36 -12.52
C LEU A 62 8.58 30.56 -11.32
N ILE A 63 7.99 30.51 -10.13
CA ILE A 63 8.69 30.49 -8.85
C ILE A 63 8.70 29.05 -8.34
N GLU A 64 9.88 28.58 -7.95
CA GLU A 64 10.06 27.33 -7.22
C GLU A 64 10.34 27.62 -5.75
N ILE A 65 9.45 27.15 -4.88
CA ILE A 65 9.61 27.25 -3.43
C ILE A 65 9.80 25.86 -2.86
N ARG A 66 10.89 25.67 -2.13
CA ARG A 66 11.15 24.47 -1.33
C ARG A 66 10.85 24.78 0.13
N GLU A 67 10.02 23.95 0.74
CA GLU A 67 9.71 24.03 2.17
C GLU A 67 9.81 22.66 2.82
N GLY A 68 10.38 22.61 4.03
CA GLY A 68 10.69 21.36 4.74
C GLY A 68 12.19 21.05 4.76
N THR A 69 12.56 20.00 5.50
CA THR A 69 13.94 19.53 5.63
C THR A 69 14.20 18.43 4.59
N ALA A 70 15.34 18.42 3.91
CA ALA A 70 15.62 17.39 2.90
C ALA A 70 15.43 15.97 3.49
N ASP A 71 14.84 15.08 2.70
CA ASP A 71 14.46 13.74 3.12
C ASP A 71 14.91 12.76 2.04
N ASP A 72 15.80 11.83 2.41
CA ASP A 72 16.36 10.86 1.48
C ASP A 72 15.28 9.89 0.94
N ASN A 73 14.13 9.79 1.61
CA ASN A 73 12.99 9.00 1.15
C ASN A 73 12.11 9.72 0.10
N GLU A 74 12.35 11.00 -0.16
CA GLU A 74 11.53 11.84 -1.03
C GLU A 74 12.37 12.42 -2.18
N VAL A 75 12.08 11.97 -3.41
CA VAL A 75 12.66 12.62 -4.60
C VAL A 75 11.82 13.84 -4.94
N GLN A 76 12.46 15.01 -5.00
CA GLN A 76 11.81 16.30 -5.28
C GLN A 76 12.33 16.94 -6.56
N GLU A 77 11.81 16.50 -7.70
CA GLU A 77 12.05 17.13 -9.00
C GLU A 77 10.76 17.73 -9.56
N VAL A 78 10.90 18.75 -10.42
CA VAL A 78 9.76 19.41 -11.05
C VAL A 78 9.02 18.39 -11.92
N GLY A 79 7.77 18.09 -11.56
CA GLY A 79 6.95 17.09 -12.26
C GLY A 79 7.16 15.65 -11.79
N ALA A 80 8.12 15.39 -10.90
CA ALA A 80 8.40 14.07 -10.33
C ALA A 80 8.61 14.17 -8.81
N SER A 81 7.54 13.97 -8.05
CA SER A 81 7.62 13.68 -6.61
C SER A 81 7.32 12.21 -6.39
N ALA A 82 8.29 11.51 -5.80
CA ALA A 82 8.26 10.06 -5.62
C ALA A 82 8.83 9.65 -4.26
N THR A 83 7.95 9.13 -3.41
CA THR A 83 8.29 8.41 -2.18
C THR A 83 8.98 7.08 -2.54
N GLN A 84 10.14 6.78 -1.93
CA GLN A 84 10.93 5.58 -2.25
C GLN A 84 10.55 4.35 -1.42
N ASP A 85 10.26 4.53 -0.14
CA ASP A 85 9.82 3.48 0.77
C ASP A 85 8.65 3.94 1.66
N VAL A 86 7.95 3.00 2.29
CA VAL A 86 6.80 3.29 3.15
C VAL A 86 7.23 4.16 4.32
N LYS A 87 6.57 5.31 4.50
CA LYS A 87 6.85 6.26 5.58
C LYS A 87 5.57 6.69 6.25
N THR A 88 5.67 7.01 7.54
CA THR A 88 4.51 7.47 8.30
C THR A 88 4.69 8.85 8.89
N TYR A 89 3.59 9.59 8.86
CA TYR A 89 3.51 10.95 9.36
C TYR A 89 2.41 10.99 10.41
N VAL A 90 2.81 11.35 11.62
CA VAL A 90 1.94 11.32 12.80
C VAL A 90 1.57 12.73 13.20
N PHE A 91 0.28 12.98 13.39
CA PHE A 91 -0.25 14.30 13.71
C PHE A 91 -1.38 14.21 14.75
N PRO A 92 -1.27 14.87 15.91
CA PRO A 92 -2.30 14.84 16.94
C PRO A 92 -3.46 15.81 16.65
N ILE A 93 -4.68 15.40 17.01
CA ILE A 93 -5.87 16.26 17.11
C ILE A 93 -6.29 16.30 18.59
N PRO A 94 -5.77 17.28 19.36
CA PRO A 94 -6.01 17.35 20.80
C PRO A 94 -7.49 17.46 21.16
N GLU A 95 -8.30 18.17 20.36
CA GLU A 95 -9.71 18.42 20.63
C GLU A 95 -10.54 17.13 20.62
N LYS A 96 -10.11 16.11 19.89
CA LYS A 96 -10.76 14.79 19.79
C LYS A 96 -10.00 13.70 20.55
N ASN A 97 -8.85 14.01 21.17
CA ASN A 97 -7.93 13.02 21.75
C ASN A 97 -7.54 11.90 20.76
N ILE A 98 -7.28 12.29 19.50
CA ILE A 98 -6.94 11.39 18.40
C ILE A 98 -5.48 11.62 17.97
N LEU A 99 -4.79 10.55 17.61
CA LEU A 99 -3.50 10.57 16.95
C LEU A 99 -3.64 10.02 15.53
N ILE A 100 -3.55 10.88 14.52
CA ILE A 100 -3.62 10.45 13.12
C ILE A 100 -2.25 9.93 12.69
N ARG A 101 -2.23 8.75 12.08
CA ARG A 101 -1.07 8.18 11.38
C ARG A 101 -1.40 8.06 9.90
N LEU A 102 -0.81 8.93 9.10
CA LEU A 102 -0.86 8.85 7.63
C LEU A 102 0.28 7.96 7.16
N ILE A 103 -0.05 6.87 6.48
CA ILE A 103 0.90 5.90 5.92
C ILE A 103 1.06 6.24 4.44
N ASP A 104 2.17 6.89 4.12
CA ASP A 104 2.54 7.19 2.74
C ASP A 104 3.23 5.97 2.13
N SER A 105 2.76 5.56 0.97
CA SER A 105 3.34 4.46 0.22
C SER A 105 4.08 4.98 -1.01
N PRO A 106 5.11 4.27 -1.49
CA PRO A 106 5.69 4.54 -2.80
C PRO A 106 4.60 4.62 -3.87
N GLY A 107 4.78 5.54 -4.82
CA GLY A 107 3.91 5.54 -6.00
C GLY A 107 4.10 4.24 -6.76
N MET A 108 3.10 3.35 -6.70
CA MET A 108 3.14 2.15 -7.53
C MET A 108 2.93 2.57 -9.00
N GLY A 109 3.41 1.77 -9.96
CA GLY A 109 3.20 2.05 -11.39
C GLY A 109 4.21 3.00 -12.03
N ASP A 110 5.29 3.33 -11.31
CA ASP A 110 6.46 3.97 -11.90
C ASP A 110 7.25 2.92 -12.69
N THR A 111 7.31 3.07 -14.03
CA THR A 111 8.25 2.57 -15.08
C THR A 111 9.21 1.38 -14.88
N ARG A 112 9.17 0.67 -13.76
CA ARG A 112 10.18 -0.27 -13.25
C ARG A 112 9.70 -1.72 -13.24
N GLY A 113 8.45 -1.97 -13.65
CA GLY A 113 7.88 -3.31 -13.85
C GLY A 113 7.06 -3.85 -12.68
N LEU A 114 6.35 -4.97 -12.93
CA LEU A 114 5.44 -5.61 -11.97
C LEU A 114 6.13 -6.15 -10.71
N ASP A 115 7.41 -6.51 -10.80
CA ASP A 115 8.17 -7.07 -9.68
C ASP A 115 8.43 -6.02 -8.60
N VAL A 116 8.77 -4.79 -9.01
CA VAL A 116 8.98 -3.66 -8.08
C VAL A 116 7.67 -3.29 -7.38
N ASP A 117 6.55 -3.32 -8.10
CA ASP A 117 5.23 -3.06 -7.49
C ASP A 117 4.85 -4.16 -6.48
N ASN A 118 5.27 -5.40 -6.71
CA ASN A 118 5.05 -6.49 -5.76
C ASN A 118 5.91 -6.32 -4.49
N ASP A 119 7.17 -5.91 -4.63
CA ASP A 119 8.04 -5.61 -3.49
C ASP A 119 7.51 -4.41 -2.67
N ASN A 120 7.04 -3.35 -3.36
CA ASN A 120 6.39 -2.21 -2.71
C ASN A 120 5.15 -2.65 -1.92
N CYS A 121 4.34 -3.57 -2.48
CA CYS A 121 3.23 -4.17 -1.75
C CYS A 121 3.71 -4.93 -0.50
N GLU A 122 4.74 -5.77 -0.60
CA GLU A 122 5.29 -6.48 0.55
C GLU A 122 5.72 -5.52 1.67
N HIS A 123 6.35 -4.40 1.33
CA HIS A 123 6.76 -3.39 2.31
C HIS A 123 5.54 -2.75 3.00
N ILE A 124 4.50 -2.40 2.24
CA ILE A 124 3.24 -1.87 2.78
C ILE A 124 2.63 -2.88 3.76
N PHE A 125 2.51 -4.16 3.38
CA PHE A 125 1.90 -5.18 4.23
C PHE A 125 2.74 -5.53 5.46
N THR A 126 4.07 -5.56 5.31
CA THR A 126 4.99 -5.74 6.44
C THR A 126 4.79 -4.63 7.46
N TYR A 127 4.67 -3.38 7.00
CA TYR A 127 4.37 -2.25 7.88
C TYR A 127 2.98 -2.37 8.53
N LEU A 128 1.95 -2.64 7.74
CA LEU A 128 0.57 -2.79 8.24
C LEU A 128 0.47 -3.91 9.29
N SER A 129 1.21 -5.01 9.15
CA SER A 129 1.17 -6.12 10.12
C SER A 129 1.54 -5.74 11.56
N GLN A 130 2.20 -4.59 11.75
CA GLN A 130 2.61 -4.05 13.05
C GLN A 130 1.50 -3.23 13.71
N LEU A 131 0.46 -2.85 12.96
CA LEU A 131 -0.67 -2.07 13.43
C LEU A 131 -1.83 -2.98 13.82
N LYS A 132 -2.67 -2.55 14.76
CA LYS A 132 -3.87 -3.30 15.17
C LYS A 132 -5.04 -3.08 14.21
N GLU A 133 -5.25 -1.82 13.82
CA GLU A 133 -6.44 -1.38 13.10
C GLU A 133 -6.08 -0.47 11.94
N LEU A 134 -6.80 -0.59 10.84
CA LEU A 134 -6.73 0.29 9.67
C LEU A 134 -8.07 0.99 9.48
N HIS A 135 -8.09 2.31 9.55
CA HIS A 135 -9.33 3.08 9.56
C HIS A 135 -9.78 3.47 8.14
N GLY A 136 -8.82 3.71 7.24
CA GLY A 136 -9.11 4.05 5.85
C GLY A 136 -7.98 3.65 4.90
N ILE A 137 -8.37 3.25 3.69
CA ILE A 137 -7.49 2.97 2.56
C ILE A 137 -7.86 3.96 1.46
N CYS A 138 -7.13 5.07 1.39
CA CYS A 138 -7.39 6.14 0.43
C CYS A 138 -6.63 5.89 -0.88
N PHE A 139 -7.36 5.63 -1.95
CA PHE A 139 -6.84 5.63 -3.31
C PHE A 139 -6.95 7.05 -3.87
N LEU A 140 -5.79 7.69 -4.08
CA LEU A 140 -5.69 9.00 -4.69
C LEU A 140 -5.67 8.87 -6.21
N MET A 141 -6.49 9.70 -6.88
CA MET A 141 -6.67 9.70 -8.33
C MET A 141 -6.78 11.14 -8.85
N LYS A 142 -6.44 11.36 -10.13
CA LYS A 142 -6.78 12.61 -10.84
C LYS A 142 -8.09 12.41 -11.61
N PRO A 143 -8.95 13.43 -11.73
CA PRO A 143 -10.25 13.28 -12.39
C PRO A 143 -10.16 13.06 -13.91
N THR A 144 -9.02 13.40 -14.52
CA THR A 144 -8.79 13.33 -15.97
C THR A 144 -7.92 12.14 -16.41
N ASN A 145 -7.56 11.22 -15.51
CA ASN A 145 -6.62 10.15 -15.84
C ASN A 145 -7.30 8.80 -16.11
N THR A 146 -7.71 8.58 -17.36
CA THR A 146 -8.29 7.31 -17.81
C THR A 146 -7.26 6.18 -17.93
N ARG A 147 -5.97 6.49 -18.12
CA ARG A 147 -4.88 5.49 -18.17
C ARG A 147 -4.53 4.93 -16.80
N SER A 148 -4.74 5.71 -15.73
CA SER A 148 -4.55 5.23 -14.35
C SER A 148 -5.49 4.10 -13.95
N THR A 149 -6.50 3.79 -14.76
CA THR A 149 -7.52 2.79 -14.43
C THR A 149 -6.95 1.36 -14.46
N VAL A 150 -6.05 1.05 -15.39
CA VAL A 150 -5.40 -0.28 -15.48
C VAL A 150 -4.47 -0.51 -14.29
N PHE A 151 -3.68 0.50 -13.96
CA PHE A 151 -2.79 0.45 -12.81
C PHE A 151 -3.59 0.41 -11.49
N PHE A 152 -4.65 1.22 -11.38
CA PHE A 152 -5.57 1.20 -10.25
C PHE A 152 -6.18 -0.19 -10.07
N GLU A 153 -6.65 -0.83 -11.17
CA GLU A 153 -7.19 -2.19 -11.13
C GLU A 153 -6.16 -3.18 -10.58
N TYR A 154 -4.91 -3.09 -11.03
CA TYR A 154 -3.82 -3.90 -10.50
C TYR A 154 -3.61 -3.67 -8.99
N CYS A 155 -3.48 -2.41 -8.55
CA CYS A 155 -3.26 -2.07 -7.14
C CYS A 155 -4.42 -2.54 -6.26
N LEU A 156 -5.65 -2.29 -6.71
CA LEU A 156 -6.85 -2.72 -6.01
C LEU A 156 -6.87 -4.26 -5.88
N LYS A 157 -6.57 -5.00 -6.93
CA LYS A 157 -6.44 -6.47 -6.87
C LYS A 157 -5.33 -6.92 -5.92
N GLN A 158 -4.17 -6.28 -5.93
CA GLN A 158 -3.07 -6.65 -5.03
C GLN A 158 -3.48 -6.48 -3.57
N ILE A 159 -4.05 -5.32 -3.22
CA ILE A 159 -4.51 -5.00 -1.87
C ILE A 159 -5.62 -5.96 -1.44
N LEU A 160 -6.65 -6.17 -2.28
CA LEU A 160 -7.76 -7.08 -1.99
C LEU A 160 -7.33 -8.56 -1.92
N SER A 161 -6.22 -8.93 -2.57
CA SER A 161 -5.72 -10.31 -2.51
C SER A 161 -4.99 -10.64 -1.20
N ARG A 162 -4.66 -9.62 -0.41
CA ARG A 162 -3.83 -9.72 0.80
C ARG A 162 -4.55 -9.23 2.05
N LEU A 163 -5.57 -8.37 1.92
CA LEU A 163 -6.47 -7.99 3.00
C LEU A 163 -7.67 -8.94 3.07
N ASP A 164 -8.21 -9.15 4.26
CA ASP A 164 -9.49 -9.82 4.39
C ASP A 164 -10.64 -8.94 3.88
N SER A 165 -11.77 -9.57 3.55
CA SER A 165 -12.89 -8.90 2.89
C SER A 165 -13.48 -7.74 3.69
N SER A 166 -13.27 -7.66 5.00
CA SER A 166 -13.78 -6.55 5.81
C SER A 166 -13.10 -5.21 5.44
N ALA A 167 -11.88 -5.24 4.91
CA ALA A 167 -11.17 -4.05 4.44
C ALA A 167 -11.87 -3.33 3.29
N CYS A 168 -12.72 -4.03 2.52
CA CYS A 168 -13.42 -3.45 1.37
C CYS A 168 -14.28 -2.25 1.77
N ALA A 169 -14.84 -2.27 2.99
CA ALA A 169 -15.66 -1.17 3.51
C ALA A 169 -14.83 0.11 3.77
N ASN A 170 -13.54 -0.04 4.08
CA ASN A 170 -12.61 1.05 4.39
C ASN A 170 -11.92 1.64 3.15
N ILE A 171 -12.26 1.17 1.95
CA ILE A 171 -11.74 1.71 0.69
C ILE A 171 -12.40 3.05 0.38
N ILE A 172 -11.57 4.07 0.18
CA ILE A 172 -11.97 5.46 -0.03
C ILE A 172 -11.28 5.99 -1.29
N PHE A 173 -12.02 6.74 -2.10
CA PHE A 173 -11.51 7.35 -3.32
C PHE A 173 -11.36 8.86 -3.13
N VAL A 174 -10.13 9.36 -3.27
CA VAL A 174 -9.80 10.77 -3.11
C VAL A 174 -9.33 11.32 -4.45
N PHE A 175 -10.14 12.17 -5.06
CA PHE A 175 -9.79 12.85 -6.30
C PHE A 175 -9.07 14.16 -5.98
N THR A 176 -7.82 14.26 -6.41
CA THR A 176 -7.00 15.49 -6.31
C THR A 176 -7.07 16.28 -7.61
N ASN A 177 -6.68 17.57 -7.56
CA ASN A 177 -6.65 18.44 -8.74
C ASN A 177 -8.03 18.61 -9.40
N THR A 178 -9.10 18.63 -8.60
CA THR A 178 -10.49 18.63 -9.08
C THR A 178 -11.06 20.01 -9.39
N ARG A 179 -10.30 21.09 -9.19
CA ARG A 179 -10.75 22.45 -9.53
C ARG A 179 -11.18 22.57 -11.00
N GLY A 180 -10.45 21.93 -11.91
CA GLY A 180 -10.77 21.94 -13.35
C GLY A 180 -12.03 21.15 -13.72
N THR A 181 -12.53 20.31 -12.82
CA THR A 181 -13.74 19.49 -12.98
C THR A 181 -14.84 19.91 -12.01
N ASP A 182 -14.77 21.15 -11.51
CA ASP A 182 -15.74 21.71 -10.56
C ASP A 182 -15.94 20.83 -9.31
N TYR A 183 -14.83 20.32 -8.77
CA TYR A 183 -14.82 19.43 -7.61
C TYR A 183 -15.62 18.15 -7.81
N THR A 184 -15.60 17.62 -9.04
CA THR A 184 -16.17 16.31 -9.37
C THR A 184 -15.09 15.31 -9.79
N PRO A 185 -15.36 14.00 -9.69
CA PRO A 185 -14.43 12.94 -10.11
C PRO A 185 -14.10 12.91 -11.61
N GLY A 186 -14.81 13.68 -12.44
CA GLY A 186 -14.61 13.73 -13.89
C GLY A 186 -14.72 12.37 -14.59
N ASP A 187 -13.96 12.23 -15.68
CA ASP A 187 -14.00 11.07 -16.58
C ASP A 187 -13.40 9.79 -15.97
N THR A 188 -12.74 9.90 -14.81
CA THR A 188 -12.15 8.75 -14.12
C THR A 188 -13.20 7.92 -13.39
N LEU A 189 -14.30 8.52 -12.95
CA LEU A 189 -15.37 7.82 -12.21
C LEU A 189 -16.08 6.72 -13.01
N PRO A 190 -16.49 6.92 -14.27
CA PRO A 190 -17.08 5.85 -15.07
C PRO A 190 -16.16 4.64 -15.22
N CYS A 191 -14.85 4.87 -15.38
CA CYS A 191 -13.87 3.79 -15.47
C CYS A 191 -13.69 3.06 -14.12
N LEU A 192 -13.61 3.82 -13.03
CA LEU A 192 -13.57 3.29 -11.67
C LEU A 192 -14.79 2.40 -11.38
N GLN A 193 -15.99 2.88 -11.72
CA GLN A 193 -17.24 2.15 -11.54
C GLN A 193 -17.22 0.82 -12.33
N LYS A 194 -16.70 0.82 -13.56
CA LYS A 194 -16.59 -0.39 -14.37
C LYS A 194 -15.69 -1.43 -13.70
N ILE A 195 -14.51 -1.04 -13.23
CA ILE A 195 -13.55 -1.94 -12.57
C ILE A 195 -14.16 -2.55 -11.31
N ILE A 196 -14.80 -1.73 -10.49
CA ILE A 196 -15.41 -2.22 -9.24
C ILE A 196 -16.57 -3.16 -9.54
N ASN A 197 -17.44 -2.83 -10.49
CA ASN A 197 -18.52 -3.72 -10.91
C ASN A 197 -17.98 -5.08 -11.40
N GLU A 198 -16.87 -5.09 -12.13
CA GLU A 198 -16.21 -6.33 -12.58
C GLU A 198 -15.63 -7.13 -11.41
N LEU A 199 -15.06 -6.46 -10.40
CA LEU A 199 -14.54 -7.13 -9.20
C LEU A 199 -15.65 -7.72 -8.33
N GLU A 200 -16.73 -6.98 -8.11
CA GLU A 200 -17.91 -7.45 -7.37
C GLU A 200 -18.63 -8.60 -8.10
N ALA A 201 -18.64 -8.59 -9.43
CA ALA A 201 -19.20 -9.68 -10.22
C ALA A 201 -18.35 -10.98 -10.13
N ASN A 202 -17.03 -10.85 -10.00
CA ASN A 202 -16.11 -11.99 -9.91
C ASN A 202 -15.96 -12.56 -8.49
N SER A 203 -16.34 -11.81 -7.45
CA SER A 203 -16.21 -12.26 -6.05
C SER A 203 -17.34 -11.72 -5.18
N SER A 204 -18.15 -12.61 -4.61
CA SER A 204 -19.25 -12.27 -3.70
C SER A 204 -18.81 -11.64 -2.38
N HIS A 205 -17.51 -11.75 -2.06
CA HIS A 205 -16.91 -11.22 -0.83
C HIS A 205 -16.37 -9.80 -1.00
N VAL A 206 -16.18 -9.32 -2.22
CA VAL A 206 -15.75 -7.96 -2.50
C VAL A 206 -16.99 -7.09 -2.61
N LYS A 207 -17.14 -6.13 -1.70
CA LYS A 207 -18.20 -5.12 -1.73
C LYS A 207 -17.59 -3.77 -1.40
N ILE A 208 -17.44 -2.93 -2.42
CA ILE A 208 -16.79 -1.64 -2.28
C ILE A 208 -17.88 -0.57 -2.42
N PRO A 209 -18.11 0.28 -1.41
CA PRO A 209 -19.06 1.37 -1.56
C PRO A 209 -18.61 2.28 -2.72
N LEU A 210 -19.56 2.84 -3.47
CA LEU A 210 -19.25 3.70 -4.62
C LEU A 210 -20.13 4.94 -4.69
N LYS A 211 -20.26 5.62 -3.54
CA LYS A 211 -20.99 6.90 -3.42
C LYS A 211 -20.42 7.72 -2.27
N GLN A 212 -20.64 7.26 -1.04
CA GLN A 212 -20.32 8.02 0.16
C GLN A 212 -18.80 8.13 0.42
N ASN A 213 -18.03 7.20 -0.14
CA ASN A 213 -16.59 7.07 -0.01
C ASN A 213 -15.78 7.80 -1.10
N ILE A 214 -16.41 8.68 -1.88
CA ILE A 214 -15.75 9.50 -2.90
C ILE A 214 -15.60 10.92 -2.37
N PHE A 215 -14.40 11.48 -2.47
CA PHE A 215 -14.06 12.82 -1.98
C PHE A 215 -13.27 13.58 -3.05
N CYS A 216 -13.66 14.82 -3.34
CA CYS A 216 -13.04 15.63 -4.39
C CYS A 216 -12.47 16.92 -3.82
N LEU A 217 -11.15 17.07 -3.92
CA LEU A 217 -10.43 18.20 -3.34
C LEU A 217 -9.33 18.71 -4.27
N ASP A 218 -8.81 19.88 -3.95
CA ASP A 218 -7.69 20.50 -4.63
C ASP A 218 -6.59 20.86 -3.63
N ASN A 219 -5.36 20.50 -3.97
CA ASN A 219 -4.17 20.74 -3.14
C ASN A 219 -3.35 21.94 -3.65
N GLU A 220 -3.74 22.56 -4.77
CA GLU A 220 -3.09 23.76 -5.28
C GLU A 220 -3.16 24.96 -4.30
N PRO A 221 -4.27 25.22 -3.56
CA PRO A 221 -4.34 26.31 -2.59
C PRO A 221 -3.23 26.25 -1.53
N PHE A 222 -2.86 25.04 -1.10
CA PHE A 222 -1.75 24.82 -0.17
C PHE A 222 -0.41 25.29 -0.76
N LYS A 223 -0.14 25.00 -2.05
CA LYS A 223 1.09 25.46 -2.73
C LYS A 223 1.14 26.98 -2.85
N THR A 224 0.02 27.60 -3.20
CA THR A 224 -0.08 29.07 -3.29
C THR A 224 0.08 29.72 -1.91
N TRP A 225 -0.50 29.13 -0.87
CA TRP A 225 -0.34 29.61 0.51
C TRP A 225 1.13 29.63 0.94
N ILE A 226 1.87 28.56 0.68
CA ILE A 226 3.33 28.50 0.91
C ILE A 226 4.05 29.66 0.21
N ALA A 227 3.72 29.92 -1.06
CA ALA A 227 4.34 31.00 -1.83
C ALA A 227 4.08 32.38 -1.21
N VAL A 228 2.83 32.66 -0.85
CA VAL A 228 2.44 33.93 -0.23
C VAL A 228 3.12 34.11 1.12
N ARG A 229 3.22 33.06 1.94
CA ARG A 229 3.87 33.08 3.25
C ARG A 229 5.37 33.39 3.17
N LYS A 230 6.02 32.99 2.07
CA LYS A 230 7.43 33.31 1.78
C LYS A 230 7.62 34.71 1.21
N GLY A 231 6.56 35.50 1.09
CA GLY A 231 6.59 36.89 0.61
C GLY A 231 6.52 37.04 -0.91
N HIS A 232 6.21 35.97 -1.65
CA HIS A 232 6.05 36.06 -3.10
C HIS A 232 4.68 36.64 -3.46
N GLN A 233 4.67 37.58 -4.40
CA GLN A 233 3.44 38.15 -4.94
C GLN A 233 2.88 37.25 -6.04
N VAL A 234 1.58 36.97 -5.94
CA VAL A 234 0.82 36.15 -6.88
C VAL A 234 -0.37 36.94 -7.39
N LYS A 235 -0.85 36.63 -8.60
CA LYS A 235 -1.97 37.35 -9.23
C LYS A 235 -3.23 37.30 -8.36
N ASP A 236 -3.94 38.42 -8.23
CA ASP A 236 -5.19 38.51 -7.47
C ASP A 236 -6.25 37.48 -7.91
N ARG A 237 -6.31 37.22 -9.22
CA ARG A 237 -7.20 36.20 -9.79
C ARG A 237 -6.88 34.80 -9.26
N LEU A 238 -5.59 34.48 -9.10
CA LEU A 238 -5.14 33.21 -8.53
C LEU A 238 -5.52 33.13 -7.05
N LEU A 239 -5.27 34.20 -6.28
CA LEU A 239 -5.66 34.25 -4.86
C LEU A 239 -7.16 34.07 -4.65
N LYS A 240 -8.00 34.71 -5.47
CA LYS A 240 -9.45 34.52 -5.38
C LYS A 240 -9.84 33.06 -5.62
N GLY A 241 -9.30 32.43 -6.65
CA GLY A 241 -9.54 31.02 -6.93
C GLY A 241 -9.03 30.10 -5.80
N CYS A 242 -7.87 30.42 -5.21
CA CYS A 242 -7.32 29.68 -4.07
C CYS A 242 -8.20 29.79 -2.83
N ARG A 243 -8.81 30.95 -2.54
CA ARG A 243 -9.74 31.11 -1.41
C ARG A 243 -10.97 30.21 -1.55
N GLU A 244 -11.63 30.28 -2.71
CA GLU A 244 -12.80 29.44 -3.02
C GLU A 244 -12.42 27.96 -2.94
N SER A 245 -11.27 27.61 -3.49
CA SER A 245 -10.76 26.24 -3.53
C SER A 245 -10.35 25.71 -2.15
N TRP A 246 -9.78 26.55 -1.29
CA TRP A 246 -9.46 26.20 0.09
C TRP A 246 -10.72 25.88 0.88
N ASP A 247 -11.77 26.70 0.76
CA ASP A 247 -13.03 26.49 1.47
C ASP A 247 -13.71 25.17 1.06
N VAL A 248 -13.77 24.87 -0.25
CA VAL A 248 -14.33 23.61 -0.74
C VAL A 248 -13.48 22.42 -0.27
N SER A 249 -12.16 22.49 -0.46
CA SER A 249 -11.25 21.39 -0.15
C SER A 249 -11.12 21.13 1.35
N SER A 250 -11.18 22.18 2.19
CA SER A 250 -11.11 22.03 3.65
C SER A 250 -12.37 21.39 4.21
N LYS A 251 -13.56 21.80 3.73
CA LYS A 251 -14.85 21.17 4.06
C LYS A 251 -14.86 19.71 3.64
N GLU A 252 -14.39 19.41 2.43
CA GLU A 252 -14.32 18.05 1.94
C GLU A 252 -13.32 17.19 2.74
N CYS A 253 -12.17 17.73 3.13
CA CYS A 253 -11.22 17.03 4.00
C CYS A 253 -11.80 16.75 5.38
N LYS A 254 -12.55 17.69 5.97
CA LYS A 254 -13.27 17.49 7.23
C LYS A 254 -14.35 16.41 7.08
N ARG A 255 -15.06 16.38 5.94
CA ARG A 255 -16.03 15.33 5.61
C ARG A 255 -15.36 13.96 5.47
N LEU A 256 -14.21 13.89 4.79
CA LEU A 256 -13.38 12.70 4.68
C LEU A 256 -12.96 12.19 6.05
N PHE A 257 -12.45 13.08 6.89
CA PHE A 257 -11.99 12.70 8.22
C PHE A 257 -13.15 12.20 9.10
N ALA A 258 -14.29 12.90 9.12
CA ALA A 258 -15.49 12.45 9.83
C ALA A 258 -16.01 11.09 9.31
N TYR A 259 -15.92 10.85 8.00
CA TYR A 259 -16.28 9.55 7.41
C TYR A 259 -15.35 8.43 7.91
N ILE A 260 -14.04 8.66 7.95
CA ILE A 260 -13.04 7.69 8.44
C ILE A 260 -13.26 7.37 9.93
N LEU A 261 -13.65 8.37 10.72
CA LEU A 261 -13.97 8.19 12.14
C LEU A 261 -15.32 7.49 12.39
N GLY A 262 -16.10 7.22 11.34
CA GLY A 262 -17.42 6.63 11.48
C GLY A 262 -18.44 7.56 12.13
N GLU A 263 -18.23 8.88 12.10
CA GLU A 263 -19.13 9.88 12.70
C GLU A 263 -20.47 10.04 11.92
N ASN A 264 -20.62 9.35 10.79
CA ASN A 264 -21.88 9.31 10.07
C ASN A 264 -22.86 8.35 10.77
N GLU A 265 -23.90 8.90 11.41
CA GLU A 265 -24.92 8.14 12.13
C GLU A 265 -25.60 7.05 11.29
N ASN A 266 -25.72 7.25 9.97
CA ASN A 266 -26.39 6.30 9.09
C ASN A 266 -25.46 5.20 8.55
N PHE A 267 -24.14 5.42 8.57
CA PHE A 267 -23.16 4.49 8.00
C PHE A 267 -21.82 4.61 8.73
N PRO A 268 -21.73 4.16 10.01
CA PRO A 268 -20.51 4.28 10.79
C PRO A 268 -19.47 3.30 10.25
N LEU A 269 -18.39 3.83 9.70
CA LEU A 269 -17.25 3.03 9.24
C LEU A 269 -16.56 2.39 10.46
N GLN A 270 -16.39 1.07 10.41
CA GLN A 270 -15.66 0.34 11.45
C GLN A 270 -14.21 0.16 11.03
N PRO A 271 -13.23 0.30 11.95
CA PRO A 271 -11.83 0.02 11.64
C PRO A 271 -11.62 -1.44 11.25
N HIS A 272 -10.85 -1.66 10.20
CA HIS A 272 -10.43 -2.97 9.74
C HIS A 272 -9.38 -3.56 10.70
N GLN A 273 -9.59 -4.80 11.15
CA GLN A 273 -8.67 -5.46 12.08
C GLN A 273 -7.51 -6.09 11.29
N LEU A 274 -6.27 -5.68 11.52
CA LEU A 274 -5.13 -6.18 10.74
C LEU A 274 -4.68 -7.58 11.19
N GLN A 275 -5.08 -8.03 12.38
CA GLN A 275 -4.78 -9.38 12.86
C GLN A 275 -5.42 -10.48 12.00
N THR A 276 -6.65 -10.26 11.49
CA THR A 276 -7.32 -11.20 10.60
C THR A 276 -6.57 -11.31 9.27
N THR A 277 -6.08 -10.19 8.75
CA THR A 277 -5.22 -10.12 7.57
C THR A 277 -3.90 -10.89 7.76
N THR A 278 -3.22 -10.74 8.90
CA THR A 278 -1.96 -11.45 9.18
C THR A 278 -2.15 -12.96 9.17
N SER A 279 -3.25 -13.48 9.74
CA SER A 279 -3.51 -14.93 9.74
C SER A 279 -3.75 -15.51 8.34
N VAL A 280 -4.44 -14.78 7.46
CA VAL A 280 -4.65 -15.19 6.06
C VAL A 280 -3.34 -15.21 5.28
N ASN A 281 -2.50 -14.19 5.46
CA ASN A 281 -1.22 -14.11 4.77
C ASN A 281 -0.23 -15.18 5.27
N GLU A 282 -0.18 -15.46 6.57
CA GLU A 282 0.63 -16.57 7.11
C GLU A 282 0.15 -17.93 6.61
N ALA A 283 -1.17 -18.16 6.55
CA ALA A 283 -1.71 -19.39 5.96
C ALA A 283 -1.29 -19.54 4.49
N ARG A 284 -1.37 -18.47 3.70
CA ARG A 284 -0.93 -18.45 2.29
C ARG A 284 0.57 -18.73 2.16
N ARG A 285 1.39 -18.11 3.00
CA ARG A 285 2.85 -18.33 3.04
C ARG A 285 3.17 -19.79 3.33
N LEU A 286 2.52 -20.39 4.33
CA LEU A 286 2.69 -21.81 4.67
C LEU A 286 2.29 -22.71 3.51
N ILE A 287 1.16 -22.44 2.84
CA ILE A 287 0.72 -23.21 1.66
C ILE A 287 1.78 -23.17 0.56
N LEU A 288 2.31 -21.99 0.24
CA LEU A 288 3.36 -21.85 -0.77
C LEU A 288 4.65 -22.58 -0.37
N GLN A 289 5.07 -22.47 0.88
CA GLN A 289 6.26 -23.17 1.39
C GLN A 289 6.11 -24.69 1.38
N LEU A 290 4.90 -25.21 1.67
CA LEU A 290 4.62 -26.65 1.67
C LEU A 290 4.42 -27.22 0.26
N SER A 291 4.06 -26.39 -0.73
CA SER A 291 3.79 -26.83 -2.09
C SER A 291 5.00 -27.49 -2.77
N LYS A 292 6.20 -26.90 -2.59
CA LYS A 292 7.43 -27.41 -3.19
C LYS A 292 7.87 -28.76 -2.60
N PRO A 293 8.03 -28.92 -1.27
CA PRO A 293 8.30 -30.23 -0.67
C PRO A 293 7.26 -31.28 -1.01
N SER A 294 5.99 -30.89 -1.12
CA SER A 294 4.92 -31.83 -1.49
C SER A 294 5.08 -32.36 -2.91
N ALA A 295 5.47 -31.50 -3.86
CA ALA A 295 5.78 -31.91 -5.22
C ALA A 295 7.02 -32.84 -5.27
N ASP A 296 8.07 -32.49 -4.52
CA ASP A 296 9.30 -33.30 -4.44
C ASP A 296 9.01 -34.70 -3.86
N ILE A 297 8.21 -34.79 -2.79
CA ILE A 297 7.78 -36.07 -2.20
C ILE A 297 6.97 -36.88 -3.21
N SER A 298 6.03 -36.26 -3.93
CA SER A 298 5.24 -36.94 -4.95
C SER A 298 6.11 -37.52 -6.05
N GLN A 299 7.10 -36.76 -6.52
CA GLN A 299 8.06 -37.20 -7.53
C GLN A 299 8.89 -38.40 -7.05
N LEU A 300 9.39 -38.34 -5.80
CA LEU A 300 10.14 -39.44 -5.19
C LEU A 300 9.29 -40.71 -5.05
N ILE A 301 8.01 -40.58 -4.71
CA ILE A 301 7.08 -41.72 -4.64
C ILE A 301 6.92 -42.35 -6.02
N ASP A 302 6.70 -41.56 -7.07
CA ASP A 302 6.54 -42.06 -8.44
C ASP A 302 7.80 -42.74 -8.98
N ASP A 303 8.98 -42.21 -8.66
CA ASP A 303 10.26 -42.78 -9.06
C ASP A 303 10.56 -44.09 -8.31
N ASN A 304 10.19 -44.17 -7.03
CA ASN A 304 10.23 -45.42 -6.27
C ASN A 304 9.28 -46.47 -6.84
N ILE A 305 8.04 -46.10 -7.20
CA ILE A 305 7.08 -47.00 -7.84
C ILE A 305 7.63 -47.52 -9.18
N ARG A 306 8.21 -46.65 -10.01
CA ARG A 306 8.84 -47.07 -11.28
C ARG A 306 10.01 -48.02 -11.07
N THR A 307 10.84 -47.76 -10.07
CA THR A 307 11.98 -48.62 -9.72
C THR A 307 11.52 -49.99 -9.25
N LEU A 308 10.49 -50.04 -8.37
CA LEU A 308 9.85 -51.28 -7.95
C LEU A 308 9.24 -52.05 -9.12
N GLY A 309 8.62 -51.34 -10.07
CA GLY A 309 8.11 -51.94 -11.31
C GLY A 309 9.20 -52.61 -12.15
N LYS A 310 10.34 -51.95 -12.32
CA LYS A 310 11.53 -52.53 -12.99
C LYS A 310 12.04 -53.76 -12.26
N HIS A 311 12.27 -53.67 -10.94
CA HIS A 311 12.73 -54.82 -10.15
C HIS A 311 11.77 -56.01 -10.25
N LYS A 312 10.46 -55.78 -10.25
CA LYS A 312 9.45 -56.84 -10.42
C LYS A 312 9.49 -57.46 -11.82
N TYR A 313 9.70 -56.65 -12.85
CA TYR A 313 9.88 -57.15 -14.23
C TYR A 313 11.14 -58.02 -14.34
N ASP A 314 12.27 -57.54 -13.82
CA ASP A 314 13.55 -58.25 -13.84
C ASP A 314 13.44 -59.60 -13.11
N LEU A 315 12.80 -59.62 -11.92
CA LEU A 315 12.54 -60.85 -11.16
C LEU A 315 11.69 -61.86 -11.93
N ASN A 316 10.73 -61.41 -12.75
CA ASN A 316 9.90 -62.31 -13.55
C ASN A 316 10.61 -62.86 -14.80
N GLN A 317 11.67 -62.19 -15.27
CA GLN A 317 12.47 -62.59 -16.43
C GLN A 317 13.69 -63.45 -16.02
N GLU A 318 14.13 -63.40 -14.76
CA GLU A 318 15.34 -64.07 -14.31
C GLU A 318 15.16 -65.57 -14.04
N ASN A 319 15.83 -66.41 -14.85
CA ASN A 319 16.10 -67.84 -14.58
C ASN A 319 17.40 -68.01 -13.75
N GLN A 320 17.57 -67.23 -12.68
CA GLN A 320 18.79 -67.21 -11.86
C GLN A 320 18.75 -68.23 -10.71
N SER A 321 19.93 -68.67 -10.27
CA SER A 321 20.05 -69.60 -9.15
C SER A 321 19.74 -68.90 -7.82
N LEU A 322 19.28 -69.65 -6.82
CA LEU A 322 18.87 -69.12 -5.50
C LEU A 322 19.99 -68.32 -4.79
N ASN A 323 21.25 -68.53 -5.16
CA ASN A 323 22.40 -67.79 -4.62
C ASN A 323 22.56 -66.39 -5.24
N GLU A 324 22.21 -66.19 -6.52
CA GLU A 324 22.27 -64.87 -7.18
C GLU A 324 21.18 -63.95 -6.65
N LEU A 325 19.97 -64.48 -6.42
CA LEU A 325 18.85 -63.74 -5.81
C LEU A 325 19.15 -63.27 -4.39
N LYS A 326 19.91 -64.05 -3.59
CA LYS A 326 20.32 -63.64 -2.24
C LYS A 326 21.21 -62.40 -2.23
N SER A 327 22.00 -62.18 -3.29
CA SER A 327 22.87 -61.00 -3.39
C SER A 327 22.10 -59.70 -3.63
N LYS A 328 20.86 -59.79 -4.13
CA LYS A 328 19.97 -58.66 -4.42
C LYS A 328 18.92 -58.39 -3.34
N LEU A 329 18.93 -59.19 -2.25
CA LEU A 329 17.90 -59.15 -1.21
C LEU A 329 17.91 -57.87 -0.39
N TYR A 330 19.07 -57.21 -0.27
CA TYR A 330 19.26 -56.04 0.57
C TYR A 330 19.37 -54.79 -0.29
N ILE A 331 18.47 -53.84 -0.04
CA ILE A 331 18.50 -52.52 -0.64
C ILE A 331 19.37 -51.63 0.26
N PRO A 332 20.46 -51.04 -0.25
CA PRO A 332 21.23 -50.07 0.52
C PRO A 332 20.36 -48.82 0.75
N VAL A 333 20.14 -48.48 2.02
CA VAL A 333 19.42 -47.27 2.42
C VAL A 333 20.44 -46.31 3.05
N MET A 334 20.50 -45.08 2.55
CA MET A 334 21.24 -44.02 3.23
C MET A 334 20.37 -43.48 4.36
N ASN A 335 20.78 -43.75 5.60
CA ASN A 335 20.18 -43.17 6.79
C ASN A 335 21.04 -42.00 7.26
N ILE A 336 20.44 -40.82 7.41
CA ILE A 336 21.14 -39.64 7.94
C ILE A 336 20.96 -39.67 9.46
N GLU A 337 22.03 -40.00 10.20
CA GLU A 337 22.06 -39.84 11.64
C GLU A 337 22.39 -38.40 12.00
N THR A 338 21.52 -37.76 12.78
CA THR A 338 21.72 -36.39 13.25
C THR A 338 22.35 -36.41 14.63
N GLU A 339 23.59 -35.93 14.74
CA GLU A 339 24.27 -35.78 16.02
C GLU A 339 24.07 -34.35 16.55
N LYS A 340 23.53 -34.23 17.76
CA LYS A 340 23.27 -32.94 18.38
C LYS A 340 24.56 -32.41 19.00
N LEU A 341 25.12 -31.36 18.41
CA LEU A 341 26.35 -30.73 18.91
C LEU A 341 26.14 -30.11 20.30
N THR A 342 27.16 -30.19 21.14
CA THR A 342 27.15 -29.67 22.52
C THR A 342 27.25 -28.15 22.59
N GLU A 343 27.74 -27.50 21.53
CA GLU A 343 27.90 -26.04 21.45
C GLU A 343 27.50 -25.53 20.06
N PRO A 344 26.97 -24.30 19.94
CA PRO A 344 26.65 -23.71 18.66
C PRO A 344 27.93 -23.44 17.86
N ARG A 345 28.06 -24.05 16.68
CA ARG A 345 29.11 -23.72 15.72
C ARG A 345 28.66 -22.61 14.78
N THR A 346 29.52 -21.62 14.58
CA THR A 346 29.40 -20.66 13.48
C THR A 346 29.73 -21.38 12.19
N VAL A 347 28.77 -21.48 11.27
CA VAL A 347 28.95 -22.14 9.97
C VAL A 347 29.09 -21.07 8.90
N CYS A 348 30.12 -21.17 8.07
CA CYS A 348 30.33 -20.24 6.96
C CYS A 348 29.33 -20.53 5.84
N THR A 349 28.49 -19.54 5.50
CA THR A 349 27.47 -19.64 4.43
C THR A 349 28.00 -19.23 3.05
N SER A 350 29.32 -19.06 2.89
CA SER A 350 29.93 -18.85 1.58
C SER A 350 29.76 -20.10 0.72
N SER A 351 29.44 -19.92 -0.57
CA SER A 351 29.34 -21.01 -1.56
C SER A 351 30.64 -21.79 -1.73
N SER A 352 31.78 -21.19 -1.38
CA SER A 352 33.09 -21.85 -1.35
C SER A 352 33.29 -22.81 -0.16
N CYS A 353 32.41 -22.78 0.83
CA CYS A 353 32.54 -23.51 2.08
C CYS A 353 31.39 -24.50 2.32
N MET A 354 30.51 -24.69 1.32
CA MET A 354 29.38 -25.60 1.38
C MET A 354 29.45 -26.59 0.21
N ASP A 355 29.43 -27.89 0.53
CA ASP A 355 29.15 -28.93 -0.45
C ASP A 355 27.64 -29.16 -0.50
N VAL A 356 27.01 -28.76 -1.60
CA VAL A 356 25.59 -29.04 -1.84
C VAL A 356 25.50 -30.49 -2.31
N ILE A 357 25.04 -31.37 -1.42
CA ILE A 357 24.65 -32.73 -1.80
C ILE A 357 23.27 -32.60 -2.45
N THR A 358 23.24 -32.46 -3.78
CA THR A 358 22.02 -32.51 -4.60
C THR A 358 21.48 -33.92 -4.73
#